data_AF-A0AAE1DLH6-F1
#
_entry.id   AF-A0AAE1DLH6-F1
#
_cell.length_a   1.000
_cell.length_b   1.000
_cell.length_c   1.000
_cell.angle_alpha   90.00
_cell.angle_beta   90.00
_cell.angle_gamma   90.00
#
_symmetry.space_group_name_H-M   'P 1'
#
loop_
_entity.id
_entity.type
_entity.pdbx_description
1 polymer ?
#
loop_
_entity_poly.entity_id
_entity_poly.type
_entity_poly.pdbx_seq_one_letter_code
_entity_poly.pdbx_strand_id
1 'polypeptide(L)'
;MTCEHVFKDVTDIYCRLFNHKAALQGLNQNFVKEFEEKRDETLSLSRSLEWVKDCTERVYPSTQQGLEDNIQKVKEAVEKASKSCQRILQDEADKKMGWLGQERARRLQEWKDFTENQTQARRKHADGEFEVRADDLRRHYADLEEKLNQGAVGRVL
;
A
#
# COMPACT_ATOMS: atom_id res chain seq x y z
N MET A 1 -56.34 97.08 16.41
CA MET A 1 -56.99 95.80 16.07
C MET A 1 -56.63 95.25 14.68
N THR A 2 -56.54 96.04 13.61
CA THR A 2 -56.22 95.51 12.25
C THR A 2 -54.79 95.00 12.07
N CYS A 3 -53.79 95.66 12.66
CA CYS A 3 -52.38 95.26 12.55
C CYS A 3 -52.07 93.92 13.24
N GLU A 4 -52.76 93.60 14.35
CA GLU A 4 -52.62 92.32 15.06
C GLU A 4 -53.10 91.14 14.22
N HIS A 5 -54.20 91.31 13.47
CA HIS A 5 -54.71 90.27 12.58
C HIS A 5 -53.71 89.95 11.46
N VAL A 6 -53.12 90.99 10.86
CA VAL A 6 -52.09 90.81 9.81
C VAL A 6 -50.88 90.07 10.35
N PHE A 7 -50.38 90.44 11.54
CA PHE A 7 -49.25 89.75 12.16
C PHE A 7 -49.56 88.28 12.46
N LYS A 8 -50.77 87.99 12.94
CA LYS A 8 -51.21 86.63 13.23
C LYS A 8 -51.27 85.79 11.94
N ASP A 9 -51.86 86.32 10.88
CA ASP A 9 -51.99 85.61 9.61
C ASP A 9 -50.63 85.35 8.95
N VAL A 10 -49.72 86.34 8.97
CA VAL A 10 -48.35 86.18 8.46
C VAL A 10 -47.59 85.13 9.27
N THR A 11 -47.73 85.13 10.59
CA THR A 11 -47.10 84.14 11.47
C THR A 11 -47.68 82.74 11.23
N ASP A 12 -48.99 82.63 11.02
CA ASP A 12 -49.65 81.35 10.77
C ASP A 12 -49.25 80.76 9.41
N ILE A 13 -49.16 81.60 8.37
CA ILE A 13 -48.62 81.22 7.06
C ILE A 13 -47.15 80.81 7.18
N TYR A 14 -46.34 81.54 7.95
CA TYR A 14 -44.93 81.23 8.19
C TYR A 14 -44.77 79.89 8.91
N CYS A 15 -45.53 79.64 9.97
CA CYS A 15 -45.55 78.36 10.68
C CYS A 15 -45.97 77.21 9.76
N ARG A 16 -46.98 77.40 8.92
CA ARG A 16 -47.40 76.36 7.95
C ARG A 16 -46.29 76.09 6.92
N LEU A 17 -45.68 77.11 6.32
CA LEU A 17 -44.60 76.95 5.34
C LEU A 17 -43.34 76.29 5.93
N PHE A 18 -42.93 76.68 7.13
CA PHE A 18 -41.68 76.21 7.73
C PHE A 18 -41.80 74.93 8.57
N ASN A 19 -42.99 74.58 9.07
CA ASN A 19 -43.20 73.29 9.75
C ASN A 19 -43.14 72.08 8.79
N HIS A 20 -43.37 72.28 7.48
CA HIS A 20 -43.21 71.22 6.50
C HIS A 20 -41.75 70.90 6.17
N LYS A 21 -40.80 71.77 6.51
CA LYS A 21 -39.37 71.56 6.23
C LYS A 21 -38.84 70.28 6.88
N ALA A 22 -39.21 70.03 8.15
CA ALA A 22 -38.80 68.82 8.86
C ALA A 22 -39.39 67.56 8.22
N ALA A 23 -40.67 67.59 7.83
CA ALA A 23 -41.34 66.48 7.15
C ALA A 23 -40.72 66.19 5.77
N LEU A 24 -40.49 67.21 4.96
CA LEU A 24 -39.86 67.09 3.64
C LEU A 24 -38.41 66.59 3.76
N GLN A 25 -37.67 67.07 4.76
CA GLN A 25 -36.30 66.62 4.99
C GLN A 25 -36.25 65.15 5.42
N GLY A 26 -37.18 64.70 6.27
CA GLY A 26 -37.32 63.29 6.63
C GLY A 26 -37.68 62.41 5.43
N LEU A 27 -38.61 62.85 4.58
CA LEU A 27 -38.98 62.14 3.36
C LEU A 27 -37.80 62.04 2.38
N ASN A 28 -37.04 63.12 2.17
CA ASN A 28 -35.85 63.09 1.33
C ASN A 28 -34.78 62.15 1.86
N GLN A 29 -34.53 62.14 3.18
CA GLN A 29 -33.56 61.24 3.80
C GLN A 29 -33.97 59.78 3.67
N ASN A 30 -35.25 59.47 3.91
CA ASN A 30 -35.78 58.12 3.73
C ASN A 30 -35.70 57.68 2.27
N PHE A 31 -36.06 58.56 1.33
CA PHE A 31 -35.98 58.26 -0.10
C PHE A 31 -34.54 57.94 -0.53
N VAL A 32 -33.56 58.74 -0.12
CA VAL A 32 -32.14 58.50 -0.44
C VAL A 32 -31.68 57.18 0.17
N LYS A 33 -32.01 56.93 1.46
CA LYS A 33 -31.63 55.70 2.14
C LYS A 33 -32.20 54.46 1.45
N GLU A 34 -33.50 54.44 1.14
CA GLU A 34 -34.13 53.33 0.44
C GLU A 34 -33.51 53.10 -0.95
N PHE A 35 -33.19 54.18 -1.68
CA PHE A 35 -32.56 54.06 -3.00
C PHE A 35 -31.14 53.49 -2.91
N GLU A 36 -30.33 53.93 -1.95
CA GLU A 36 -28.97 53.46 -1.77
C GLU A 36 -28.94 51.99 -1.30
N GLU A 37 -29.78 51.61 -0.34
CA GLU A 37 -29.89 50.23 0.14
C GLU A 37 -30.33 49.28 -0.98
N LYS A 38 -31.37 49.65 -1.75
CA LYS A 38 -31.84 48.86 -2.90
C LYS A 38 -30.77 48.71 -4.00
N ARG A 39 -29.95 49.75 -4.21
CA ARG A 39 -28.87 49.73 -5.20
C ARG A 39 -27.76 48.76 -4.78
N ASP A 40 -27.39 48.76 -3.50
CA ASP A 40 -26.38 47.84 -2.97
C ASP A 40 -26.87 46.38 -2.99
N GLU A 41 -28.14 46.12 -2.67
CA GLU A 41 -28.76 44.81 -2.82
C GLU A 41 -28.67 44.31 -4.28
N THR A 42 -29.02 45.17 -5.24
CA THR A 42 -29.01 44.82 -6.67
C THR A 42 -27.59 44.48 -7.15
N LEU A 43 -26.58 45.25 -6.73
CA LEU A 43 -25.19 44.99 -7.06
C LEU A 43 -24.69 43.69 -6.42
N SER A 44 -25.03 43.45 -5.15
CA SER A 44 -24.68 42.22 -4.43
C SER A 44 -25.29 40.98 -5.09
N LEU A 45 -26.58 41.04 -5.44
CA LEU A 45 -27.27 39.97 -6.14
C LEU A 45 -26.70 39.74 -7.54
N SER A 46 -26.34 40.80 -8.26
CA SER A 46 -25.72 40.68 -9.59
C SER A 46 -24.37 39.99 -9.52
N ARG A 47 -23.52 40.36 -8.55
CA ARG A 47 -22.23 39.68 -8.31
C ARG A 47 -22.44 38.21 -7.93
N SER A 48 -23.41 37.94 -7.07
CA SER A 48 -23.72 36.58 -6.64
C SER A 48 -24.19 35.72 -7.83
N LEU A 49 -25.03 36.29 -8.70
CA LEU A 49 -25.49 35.63 -9.93
C LEU A 49 -24.32 35.34 -10.88
N GLU A 50 -23.39 36.29 -11.05
CA GLU A 50 -22.20 36.13 -11.88
C GLU A 50 -21.31 34.99 -11.35
N TRP A 51 -21.08 34.94 -10.04
CA TRP A 51 -20.35 33.84 -9.40
C TRP A 51 -21.03 32.49 -9.57
N VAL A 52 -22.35 32.43 -9.37
CA VAL A 52 -23.11 31.19 -9.56
C VAL A 52 -23.00 30.73 -11.02
N LYS A 53 -23.17 31.64 -11.98
CA LYS A 53 -23.02 31.32 -13.41
C LYS A 53 -21.62 30.81 -13.73
N ASP A 54 -20.57 31.48 -13.28
CA ASP A 54 -19.19 31.04 -13.54
C ASP A 54 -18.93 29.66 -12.94
N CYS A 55 -19.40 29.42 -11.72
CA CYS A 55 -19.29 28.11 -11.08
C CYS A 55 -20.03 27.03 -11.86
N THR A 56 -21.28 27.29 -12.28
CA THR A 56 -22.13 26.31 -12.97
C THR A 56 -21.70 26.06 -14.41
N GLU A 57 -21.29 27.09 -15.14
CA GLU A 57 -21.00 27.01 -16.58
C GLU A 57 -19.55 26.65 -16.87
N ARG A 58 -18.60 27.02 -15.99
CA ARG A 58 -17.16 26.82 -16.22
C ARG A 58 -16.52 25.88 -15.22
N VAL A 59 -16.57 26.22 -13.94
CA VAL A 59 -15.77 25.51 -12.92
C VAL A 59 -16.26 24.08 -12.73
N TYR A 60 -17.57 23.89 -12.59
CA TYR A 60 -18.16 22.58 -12.35
C TYR A 60 -17.95 21.62 -13.54
N PRO A 61 -18.29 21.98 -14.80
CA PRO A 61 -18.05 21.09 -15.95
C PRO A 61 -16.57 20.76 -16.14
N SER A 62 -15.67 21.75 -15.98
CA SER A 62 -14.23 21.50 -16.09
C SER A 62 -13.72 20.53 -15.03
N THR A 63 -14.23 20.63 -13.80
CA THR A 63 -13.83 19.73 -12.71
C THR A 63 -14.39 18.34 -12.93
N GLN A 64 -15.64 18.23 -13.36
CA GLN A 64 -16.28 16.95 -13.66
C GLN A 64 -15.56 16.22 -14.80
N GLN A 65 -15.26 16.91 -15.91
CA GLN A 65 -14.50 16.33 -17.01
C GLN A 65 -13.10 15.88 -16.55
N GLY A 66 -12.40 16.73 -15.78
CA GLY A 66 -11.10 16.38 -15.23
C GLY A 66 -11.15 15.16 -14.31
N LEU A 67 -12.24 14.99 -13.54
CA LEU A 67 -12.44 13.81 -12.71
C LEU A 67 -12.71 12.56 -13.56
N GLU A 68 -13.62 12.63 -14.52
CA GLU A 68 -13.98 11.53 -15.42
C GLU A 68 -12.76 11.03 -16.22
N ASP A 69 -11.95 11.96 -16.73
CA ASP A 69 -10.75 11.63 -17.54
C ASP A 69 -9.64 10.95 -16.74
N ASN A 70 -9.57 11.20 -15.42
CA ASN A 70 -8.45 10.76 -14.59
C ASN A 70 -8.81 9.62 -13.63
N ILE A 71 -10.06 9.50 -13.20
CA ILE A 71 -10.46 8.49 -12.22
C ILE A 71 -10.22 7.07 -12.75
N GLN A 72 -10.52 6.84 -14.03
CA GLN A 72 -10.30 5.55 -14.66
C GLN A 72 -8.79 5.23 -14.80
N LYS A 73 -7.98 6.22 -15.16
CA LYS A 73 -6.51 6.07 -15.25
C LYS A 73 -5.91 5.73 -13.89
N VAL A 74 -6.34 6.42 -12.84
CA VAL A 74 -5.87 6.16 -11.47
C VAL A 74 -6.29 4.76 -11.03
N LYS A 75 -7.54 4.37 -11.29
CA LYS A 75 -8.04 3.02 -10.99
C LYS A 75 -7.19 1.94 -11.67
N GLU A 76 -6.94 2.08 -12.97
CA GLU A 76 -6.13 1.12 -13.74
C GLU A 76 -4.68 1.06 -13.23
N ALA A 77 -4.08 2.21 -12.91
CA ALA A 77 -2.74 2.27 -12.36
C ALA A 77 -2.65 1.55 -11.01
N VAL A 78 -3.63 1.75 -10.13
CA VAL A 78 -3.71 1.08 -8.83
C VAL A 78 -3.93 -0.43 -8.99
N GLU A 79 -4.83 -0.86 -9.88
CA GLU A 79 -5.05 -2.28 -10.16
C GLU A 79 -3.78 -2.96 -10.72
N LYS A 80 -3.07 -2.29 -11.63
CA LYS A 80 -1.82 -2.80 -12.19
C LYS A 80 -0.71 -2.91 -11.14
N ALA A 81 -0.58 -1.89 -10.28
CA ALA A 81 0.38 -1.90 -9.18
C ALA A 81 0.06 -3.05 -8.20
N SER A 82 -1.21 -3.22 -7.82
CA SER A 82 -1.65 -4.28 -6.92
C SER A 82 -1.36 -5.68 -7.49
N LYS A 83 -1.69 -5.94 -8.75
CA LYS A 83 -1.35 -7.19 -9.45
C LYS A 83 0.16 -7.44 -9.50
N SER A 84 0.95 -6.37 -9.70
CA SER A 84 2.41 -6.48 -9.73
C SER A 84 2.96 -6.87 -8.36
N CYS A 85 2.47 -6.26 -7.28
CA CYS A 85 2.85 -6.61 -5.92
C CYS A 85 2.47 -8.06 -5.57
N GLN A 86 1.25 -8.50 -5.92
CA GLN A 86 0.83 -9.89 -5.71
C GLN A 86 1.73 -10.88 -6.44
N ARG A 87 2.09 -10.59 -7.70
CA ARG A 87 3.01 -11.43 -8.46
C ARG A 87 4.39 -11.52 -7.82
N ILE A 88 4.95 -10.41 -7.33
CA ILE A 88 6.24 -10.41 -6.65
C ILE A 88 6.20 -11.30 -5.40
N LEU A 89 5.16 -11.15 -4.57
CA LEU A 89 5.00 -11.97 -3.37
C LEU A 89 4.86 -13.47 -3.70
N GLN A 90 4.13 -13.80 -4.76
CA GLN A 90 3.97 -15.18 -5.21
C GLN A 90 5.29 -15.75 -5.75
N ASP A 91 6.00 -15.00 -6.60
CA ASP A 91 7.31 -15.41 -7.13
C ASP A 91 8.33 -15.64 -6.00
N GLU A 92 8.33 -14.80 -4.97
CA GLU A 92 9.19 -14.99 -3.78
C GLU A 92 8.84 -16.26 -3.00
N ALA A 93 7.54 -16.51 -2.79
CA ALA A 93 7.07 -17.70 -2.11
C ALA A 93 7.46 -18.97 -2.89
N ASP A 94 7.25 -18.99 -4.21
CA ASP A 94 7.55 -20.12 -5.07
C ASP A 94 9.06 -20.39 -5.14
N LYS A 95 9.88 -19.33 -5.29
CA LYS A 95 11.35 -19.45 -5.25
C LYS A 95 11.84 -19.99 -3.91
N LYS A 96 11.27 -19.50 -2.80
CA LYS A 96 11.60 -19.99 -1.46
C LYS A 96 11.25 -21.47 -1.30
N MET A 97 10.08 -21.89 -1.78
CA MET A 97 9.66 -23.30 -1.74
C MET A 97 10.56 -24.18 -2.63
N GLY A 98 10.90 -23.72 -3.83
CA GLY A 98 11.82 -24.41 -4.73
C GLY A 98 13.21 -24.60 -4.13
N TRP A 99 13.78 -23.53 -3.57
CA TRP A 99 15.09 -23.57 -2.90
C TRP A 99 15.08 -24.52 -1.70
N LEU A 100 14.06 -24.44 -0.84
CA LEU A 100 13.91 -25.36 0.30
C LEU A 100 13.81 -26.82 -0.14
N GLY A 101 13.11 -27.10 -1.24
CA GLY A 101 13.01 -28.43 -1.82
C GLY A 101 14.37 -28.97 -2.31
N GLN A 102 15.10 -28.16 -3.07
CA GLN A 102 16.44 -28.51 -3.56
C GLN A 102 17.41 -28.78 -2.40
N GLU A 103 17.40 -27.94 -1.39
CA GLU A 103 18.28 -28.06 -0.24
C GLU A 103 17.95 -29.29 0.63
N ARG A 104 16.67 -29.65 0.77
CA ARG A 104 16.26 -30.92 1.39
C ARG A 104 16.75 -32.12 0.60
N ALA A 105 16.63 -32.10 -0.73
CA ALA A 105 17.11 -33.17 -1.59
C ALA A 105 18.63 -33.33 -1.50
N ARG A 106 19.37 -32.20 -1.48
CA ARG A 106 20.84 -32.18 -1.30
C ARG A 106 21.25 -32.85 0.00
N ARG A 107 20.65 -32.45 1.13
CA ARG A 107 20.94 -33.06 2.45
C ARG A 107 20.58 -34.53 2.52
N LEU A 108 19.48 -34.94 1.88
CA LEU A 108 19.10 -36.35 1.81
C LEU A 108 20.14 -37.16 1.02
N GLN A 109 20.69 -36.61 -0.07
CA GLN A 109 21.73 -37.26 -0.83
C GLN A 109 23.03 -37.35 -0.01
N GLU A 110 23.47 -36.25 0.60
CA GLU A 110 24.64 -36.24 1.49
C GLU A 110 24.51 -37.27 2.62
N TRP A 111 23.31 -37.41 3.20
CA TRP A 111 23.04 -38.41 4.22
C TRP A 111 23.14 -39.84 3.70
N LYS A 112 22.60 -40.11 2.50
CA LYS A 112 22.71 -41.42 1.85
C LYS A 112 24.17 -41.76 1.57
N ASP A 113 24.92 -40.84 0.96
CA ASP A 113 26.33 -41.03 0.63
C ASP A 113 27.15 -41.28 1.89
N PHE A 114 26.91 -40.51 2.97
CA PHE A 114 27.55 -40.72 4.26
C PHE A 114 27.25 -42.11 4.84
N THR A 115 25.98 -42.51 4.84
CA THR A 115 25.55 -43.80 5.40
C THR A 115 26.09 -44.98 4.60
N GLU A 116 26.10 -44.87 3.27
CA GLU A 116 26.65 -45.88 2.37
C GLU A 116 28.16 -46.00 2.54
N ASN A 117 28.89 -44.88 2.56
CA ASN A 117 30.32 -44.87 2.83
C ASN A 117 30.67 -45.48 4.19
N GLN A 118 29.91 -45.15 5.25
CA GLN A 118 30.13 -45.74 6.57
C GLN A 118 29.84 -47.25 6.56
N THR A 119 28.77 -47.67 5.90
CA THR A 119 28.42 -49.09 5.78
C THR A 119 29.48 -49.85 5.00
N GLN A 120 29.98 -49.28 3.90
CA GLN A 120 31.02 -49.87 3.08
C GLN A 120 32.36 -49.95 3.83
N ALA A 121 32.73 -48.93 4.59
CA ALA A 121 33.94 -48.94 5.42
C ALA A 121 33.87 -50.06 6.48
N ARG A 122 32.72 -50.22 7.14
CA ARG A 122 32.50 -51.31 8.12
C ARG A 122 32.56 -52.69 7.46
N ARG A 123 31.96 -52.86 6.28
CA ARG A 123 32.04 -54.12 5.52
C ARG A 123 33.48 -54.46 5.16
N LYS A 124 34.22 -53.52 4.56
CA LYS A 124 35.63 -53.71 4.22
C LYS A 124 36.49 -54.09 5.42
N HIS A 125 36.25 -53.46 6.57
CA HIS A 125 36.95 -53.81 7.81
C HIS A 125 36.64 -55.24 8.25
N ALA A 126 35.36 -55.63 8.29
CA ALA A 126 34.96 -56.98 8.66
C ALA A 126 35.54 -58.02 7.68
N ASP A 127 35.43 -57.79 6.37
CA ASP A 127 35.96 -58.68 5.33
C ASP A 127 37.48 -58.86 5.49
N GLY A 128 38.21 -57.77 5.77
CA GLY A 128 39.65 -57.84 6.03
C GLY A 128 40.01 -58.63 7.29
N GLU A 129 39.26 -58.45 8.40
CA GLU A 129 39.44 -59.27 9.60
C GLU A 129 39.14 -60.76 9.34
N PHE A 130 38.12 -61.05 8.52
CA PHE A 130 37.80 -62.41 8.10
C PHE A 130 38.90 -63.01 7.24
N GLU A 131 39.45 -62.28 6.27
CA GLU A 131 40.56 -62.74 5.42
C GLU A 131 41.81 -63.05 6.24
N VAL A 132 42.20 -62.16 7.16
CA VAL A 132 43.36 -62.40 8.03
C VAL A 132 43.16 -63.67 8.86
N ARG A 133 41.99 -63.85 9.49
CA ARG A 133 41.70 -65.06 10.25
C ARG A 133 41.67 -66.32 9.39
N ALA A 134 41.14 -66.23 8.16
CA ALA A 134 41.11 -67.34 7.23
C ALA A 134 42.53 -67.74 6.80
N ASP A 135 43.40 -66.77 6.54
CA ASP A 135 44.80 -67.02 6.18
C ASP A 135 45.61 -67.60 7.34
N ASP A 136 45.41 -67.11 8.57
CA ASP A 136 46.03 -67.69 9.76
C ASP A 136 45.59 -69.14 9.97
N LEU A 137 44.31 -69.44 9.74
CA LEU A 137 43.79 -70.80 9.80
C LEU A 137 44.41 -71.69 8.72
N ARG A 138 44.51 -71.19 7.47
CA ARG A 138 45.18 -71.91 6.36
C ARG A 138 46.64 -72.21 6.69
N ARG A 139 47.39 -71.23 7.20
CA ARG A 139 48.80 -71.41 7.63
C ARG A 139 48.91 -72.46 8.73
N HIS A 140 48.06 -72.37 9.75
CA HIS A 140 48.05 -73.34 10.85
C HIS A 140 47.82 -74.78 10.36
N TYR A 141 46.87 -74.98 9.44
CA TYR A 141 46.64 -76.31 8.86
C TYR A 141 47.77 -76.77 7.93
N ALA A 142 48.37 -75.88 7.15
CA ALA A 142 49.54 -76.21 6.32
C ALA A 142 50.74 -76.66 7.18
N ASP A 143 51.03 -75.95 8.27
CA ASP A 143 52.05 -76.34 9.24
C ASP A 143 51.74 -77.69 9.89
N LEU A 144 50.47 -77.96 10.19
CA LEU A 144 50.04 -79.24 10.77
C LEU A 144 50.23 -80.39 9.76
N GLU A 145 49.89 -80.16 8.50
CA GLU A 145 50.07 -81.12 7.41
C GLU A 145 51.56 -81.41 7.17
N GLU A 146 52.42 -80.39 7.19
CA GLU A 146 53.86 -80.56 7.10
C GLU A 146 54.41 -81.39 8.27
N LYS A 147 54.01 -81.07 9.51
CA LYS A 147 54.41 -81.83 10.71
C LYS A 147 53.91 -83.28 10.67
N LEU A 148 52.69 -83.52 10.17
CA LEU A 148 52.15 -84.85 9.98
C LEU A 148 52.96 -85.64 8.94
N ASN A 149 53.32 -85.03 7.82
CA ASN A 149 54.14 -85.65 6.78
C ASN A 149 55.57 -85.93 7.27
N GLN A 150 56.19 -85.03 8.03
CA GLN A 150 57.49 -85.28 8.68
C GLN A 150 57.41 -86.43 9.71
N GLY A 151 56.31 -86.53 10.46
CA GLY A 151 56.04 -87.64 11.36
C GLY A 151 55.70 -88.97 10.68
N ALA A 152 55.29 -88.95 9.41
CA ALA A 152 55.08 -90.14 8.57
C ALA A 152 56.39 -90.66 7.97
N VAL A 153 57.31 -89.77 7.58
CA VAL A 153 58.65 -90.14 7.09
C VAL A 153 59.51 -90.77 8.20
N GLY A 154 59.33 -90.35 9.46
CA GLY A 154 60.02 -90.94 10.62
C GLY A 154 59.55 -92.34 11.05
N ARG A 155 58.53 -92.92 10.39
CA ARG A 155 57.99 -94.26 10.71
C ARG A 155 58.23 -95.33 9.63
N VAL A 156 59.00 -95.01 8.58
CA VAL A 156 59.34 -95.94 7.47
C VAL A 156 60.85 -96.22 7.40
N LEU A 157 61.58 -96.08 8.51
CA LEU A 157 62.93 -96.63 8.68
C LEU A 157 62.98 -97.50 9.93
#